data_AF-A0A9E6EQ85-F1
#
_entry.id   AF-A0A9E6EQ85-F1
#
_cell.length_a   1.000
_cell.length_b   1.000
_cell.length_c   1.000
_cell.angle_alpha   90.00
_cell.angle_beta   90.00
_cell.angle_gamma   90.00
#
_symmetry.space_group_name_H-M   'P 1'
#
loop_
_entity.id
_entity.type
_entity.pdbx_description
1 polymer ?
#
loop_
_entity_poly.entity_id
_entity_poly.type
_entity_poly.pdbx_seq_one_letter_code
_entity_poly.pdbx_strand_id
1 'polypeptide(L)' 'MLFDAHCHLQDERFGAGLEVVLRRAAQAGVTHMVCCGTRESDWDRVLRSEE' A
#
# COMPACT_ATOMS: atom_id res chain seq x y z
N MET A 1 0.09 1.62 -18.08
CA MET A 1 -0.47 0.91 -16.92
C MET A 1 0.69 0.30 -16.17
N LEU A 2 0.88 0.68 -14.91
CA LEU A 2 1.94 0.19 -14.05
C LEU A 2 1.34 -0.68 -12.94
N PHE A 3 2.13 -1.64 -12.49
CA PHE A 3 1.88 -2.50 -11.34
C PHE A 3 3.03 -2.31 -10.35
N ASP A 4 2.74 -1.89 -9.12
CA ASP A 4 3.74 -1.83 -8.07
C ASP A 4 3.88 -3.23 -7.45
N ALA A 5 4.98 -3.91 -7.77
CA ALA A 5 5.19 -5.27 -7.33
C ALA A 5 5.58 -5.40 -5.85
N HIS A 6 5.94 -4.31 -5.17
CA HIS A 6 6.41 -4.37 -3.79
C HIS A 6 6.32 -3.04 -3.08
N CYS A 7 5.32 -2.89 -2.21
CA CYS A 7 5.18 -1.74 -1.32
C CYS A 7 4.74 -2.18 0.08
N HIS A 8 4.72 -1.25 1.04
CA HIS A 8 4.34 -1.50 2.44
C HIS A 8 3.28 -0.49 2.88
N LEU A 9 2.08 -0.56 2.30
CA LEU A 9 1.00 0.42 2.54
C LEU A 9 0.47 0.38 3.97
N GLN A 10 0.63 -0.75 4.66
CA GLN A 10 0.26 -0.92 6.07
C GLN A 10 1.16 -0.13 7.03
N ASP A 11 2.28 0.44 6.56
CA ASP A 11 3.27 1.10 7.41
C ASP A 11 2.73 2.37 8.10
N GLU A 12 3.00 2.51 9.40
CA GLU A 12 2.52 3.63 10.23
C GLU A 12 3.05 4.99 9.76
N ARG A 13 4.17 5.02 9.03
CA ARG A 13 4.74 6.24 8.46
C ARG A 13 3.78 6.96 7.49
N PHE A 14 2.83 6.24 6.89
CA PHE A 14 1.82 6.86 6.03
C PHE A 14 0.68 7.50 6.85
N GLY A 15 0.27 6.89 7.96
CA GLY A 15 -0.78 7.39 8.85
C GLY A 15 -2.02 7.90 8.07
N ALA A 16 -2.47 9.12 8.41
CA ALA A 16 -3.59 9.78 7.72
C ALA A 16 -3.28 10.21 6.26
N GLY A 17 -2.02 10.13 5.83
CA GLY A 17 -1.57 10.53 4.50
C GLY A 17 -1.63 9.45 3.44
N LEU A 18 -1.98 8.20 3.79
CA LEU A 18 -1.99 7.06 2.86
C LEU A 18 -2.84 7.33 1.60
N GLU A 19 -4.03 7.90 1.80
CA GLU A 19 -4.95 8.24 0.72
C GLU A 19 -4.35 9.22 -0.31
N VAL A 20 -3.54 10.18 0.15
CA VAL A 20 -2.84 11.13 -0.75
C VAL A 20 -1.77 10.41 -1.57
N VAL A 21 -1.08 9.43 -0.98
CA VAL A 21 -0.07 8.62 -1.68
C VAL A 21 -0.73 7.76 -2.76
N LEU A 22 -1.86 7.11 -2.45
CA LEU A 22 -2.60 6.29 -3.42
C LEU A 22 -3.07 7.12 -4.63
N ARG A 23 -3.61 8.32 -4.40
CA ARG A 23 -4.01 9.22 -5.50
C ARG A 23 -2.83 9.62 -6.39
N ARG A 24 -1.68 9.93 -5.79
CA ARG A 24 -0.46 10.27 -6.55
C ARG A 24 0.04 9.08 -7.37
N ALA A 25 -0.01 7.87 -6.81
CA ALA A 25 0.36 6.67 -7.53
C ALA A 25 -0.59 6.40 -8.72
N ALA A 26 -1.89 6.59 -8.52
CA ALA A 26 -2.89 6.49 -9.59
C ALA A 26 -2.63 7.53 -10.70
N GLN A 27 -2.33 8.78 -10.35
CA GLN A 27 -1.96 9.82 -11.33
C GLN A 27 -0.67 9.50 -12.10
N ALA A 28 0.27 8.77 -11.48
CA ALA A 28 1.47 8.27 -12.13
C ALA A 28 1.22 7.01 -13.00
N GLY A 29 -0.01 6.50 -13.03
CA GLY A 29 -0.40 5.35 -13.84
C GLY A 29 -0.24 3.99 -13.16
N VAL A 30 0.00 3.95 -11.85
CA VAL A 30 -0.05 2.71 -11.04
C VAL A 30 -1.50 2.34 -10.82
N THR A 31 -1.86 1.13 -11.22
CA THR A 31 -3.26 0.65 -11.20
C THR A 31 -3.49 -0.48 -10.21
N HIS A 32 -2.43 -1.16 -9.81
CA HIS A 32 -2.46 -2.30 -8.91
C HIS A 32 -1.14 -2.31 -8.13
N MET A 33 -1.18 -2.84 -6.91
CA MET A 33 -0.06 -2.89 -6.00
C MET A 33 -0.07 -4.20 -5.21
N VAL A 34 1.10 -4.68 -4.81
CA VAL A 34 1.24 -5.72 -3.77
C VAL A 34 1.73 -5.08 -2.49
N CYS A 35 0.93 -5.21 -1.43
CA CYS A 35 1.31 -4.79 -0.09
C CYS A 35 2.00 -5.95 0.63
N CYS A 36 3.32 -5.86 0.80
CA CYS A 36 4.13 -6.91 1.41
C CYS A 36 4.19 -6.74 2.93
N GLY A 37 3.97 -7.84 3.67
CA GLY A 37 4.27 -7.88 5.10
C GLY A 37 5.77 -7.74 5.38
N THR A 38 6.11 -7.21 6.55
CA THR A 38 7.50 -7.10 7.02
C THR A 38 7.81 -8.08 8.16
N ARG A 39 6.79 -8.53 8.89
CA ARG A 39 6.87 -9.46 10.05
C ARG A 39 5.49 -10.00 10.37
N GLU A 40 5.41 -11.14 11.04
CA GLU A 40 4.15 -11.83 11.37
C GLU A 40 3.12 -10.91 12.06
N SER A 41 3.61 -10.01 12.90
CA SER A 41 2.77 -9.04 13.63
C SER A 41 2.12 -7.96 12.77
N ASP A 42 2.49 -7.80 11.49
CA ASP A 42 1.85 -6.83 10.58
C ASP A 42 0.88 -7.47 9.56
N TRP A 43 0.79 -8.80 9.51
CA TRP A 43 -0.01 -9.52 8.53
C TRP A 43 -1.49 -9.16 8.59
N ASP A 44 -2.04 -9.02 9.80
CA ASP A 44 -3.44 -8.61 9.99
C ASP A 44 -3.71 -7.21 9.39
N ARG A 45 -2.72 -6.31 9.40
CA ARG A 45 -2.84 -4.98 8.80
C ARG A 45 -2.72 -5.03 7.28
N VAL A 46 -1.86 -5.91 6.77
CA VAL A 46 -1.75 -6.17 5.33
C VAL A 46 -3.07 -6.72 4.79
N LEU A 47 -3.65 -7.74 5.45
CA LEU A 47 -4.91 -8.34 5.02
C LEU A 47 -6.06 -7.32 4.98
N ARG A 48 -6.12 -6.39 5.94
CA ARG A 48 -7.12 -5.31 5.96
C ARG A 48 -6.88 -4.22 4.92
N SER A 49 -5.71 -4.17 4.27
CA SER A 49 -5.44 -3.16 3.23
C SER A 49 -6.06 -3.50 1.87
N GLU A 50 -6.70 -4.68 1.76
CA GLU A 50 -7.42 -5.12 0.57
C GLU A 50 -8.93 -4.76 0.55
N GLU A 51 -9.48 -4.23 1.65
CA GLU A 51 -10.87 -3.73 1.75
C GLU A 51 -11.03 -2.31 1.21
#